data_AF-A0A2V1JZX8-F1
#
_entry.id   AF-A0A2V1JZX8-F1
#
_cell.length_a   1.000
_cell.length_b   1.000
_cell.length_c   1.000
_cell.angle_alpha   90.00
_cell.angle_beta   90.00
_cell.angle_gamma   90.00
#
_symmetry.space_group_name_H-M   'P 1'
#
loop_
_entity.id
_entity.type
_entity.pdbx_description
1 polymer ?
#
loop_
_entity_poly.entity_id
_entity_poly.type
_entity_poly.pdbx_seq_one_letter_code
_entity_poly.pdbx_strand_id
1 'polypeptide(L)'
;MEEAIGIQHDPEATRKIVNRLKRANGQLTGVIRLIDEGGNCRDVVQQIAAISKAVDRAGYLVIATAMRECVLSEDDSAESQKELEKIFLSLA
;
A
#
# COMPACT_ATOMS: atom_id res chain seq x y z
N MET A 1 -1.73 5.43 -25.02
CA MET A 1 -2.56 4.33 -24.48
C MET A 1 -1.81 3.91 -23.24
N GLU A 2 -2.25 4.38 -22.08
CA GLU A 2 -1.54 4.20 -20.81
C GLU A 2 -2.13 2.96 -20.15
N GLU A 3 -1.49 1.80 -20.37
CA GLU A 3 -1.88 0.57 -19.69
C GLU A 3 -1.44 0.69 -18.23
N ALA A 4 -2.39 1.02 -17.36
CA ALA A 4 -2.18 0.97 -15.93
C ALA A 4 -1.80 -0.47 -15.56
N ILE A 5 -0.62 -0.64 -14.95
CA ILE A 5 -0.15 -1.89 -14.35
C ILE A 5 -1.14 -2.26 -13.24
N GLY A 6 -2.19 -2.99 -13.63
CA GLY A 6 -3.30 -3.34 -12.76
C GLY A 6 -2.98 -4.62 -12.02
N ILE A 7 -3.20 -4.62 -10.69
CA ILE A 7 -3.12 -5.76 -9.75
C ILE A 7 -4.18 -6.86 -10.07
N GLN A 8 -4.51 -7.06 -11.34
CA GLN A 8 -5.64 -7.84 -11.82
C GLN A 8 -5.28 -9.32 -12.00
N HIS A 9 -3.98 -9.70 -11.99
CA HIS A 9 -3.56 -11.08 -12.28
C HIS A 9 -3.29 -11.95 -11.05
N ASP A 10 -3.31 -11.38 -9.82
CA ASP A 10 -3.17 -12.13 -8.57
C ASP A 10 -4.35 -11.83 -7.60
N PRO A 11 -5.48 -12.56 -7.71
CA PRO A 11 -6.68 -12.32 -6.90
C PRO A 11 -6.44 -12.57 -5.41
N GLU A 12 -5.48 -13.43 -5.06
CA GLU A 12 -5.14 -13.69 -3.66
C GLU A 12 -4.35 -12.52 -3.06
N ALA A 13 -3.36 -11.99 -3.78
CA ALA A 13 -2.63 -10.79 -3.38
C ALA A 13 -3.58 -9.60 -3.26
N THR A 14 -4.46 -9.39 -4.24
CA THR A 14 -5.48 -8.32 -4.21
C THR A 14 -6.36 -8.42 -2.97
N ARG A 15 -6.88 -9.62 -2.65
CA ARG A 15 -7.66 -9.83 -1.42
C ARG A 15 -6.85 -9.52 -0.16
N LYS A 16 -5.57 -9.93 -0.10
CA LYS A 16 -4.68 -9.64 1.04
C LYS A 16 -4.43 -8.14 1.21
N ILE A 17 -4.19 -7.42 0.12
CA ILE A 17 -3.99 -5.96 0.09
C ILE A 17 -5.25 -5.25 0.58
N VAL A 18 -6.40 -5.54 -0.02
CA VAL A 18 -7.69 -4.94 0.33
C VAL A 18 -8.02 -5.18 1.81
N ASN A 19 -7.81 -6.39 2.32
CA ASN A 19 -8.08 -6.68 3.73
C ASN A 19 -7.17 -5.89 4.68
N ARG A 20 -5.91 -5.61 4.30
CA ARG A 20 -5.02 -4.75 5.08
C ARG A 20 -5.48 -3.30 5.07
N LEU A 21 -5.81 -2.77 3.89
CA LEU A 21 -6.28 -1.40 3.73
C LEU A 21 -7.62 -1.16 4.46
N LYS A 22 -8.56 -2.12 4.41
CA LYS A 22 -9.80 -2.06 5.20
C LYS A 22 -9.56 -1.97 6.70
N ARG A 23 -8.59 -2.73 7.22
CA ARG A 23 -8.21 -2.64 8.64
C ARG A 23 -7.58 -1.29 8.98
N ALA A 24 -6.66 -0.82 8.16
CA ALA A 24 -6.05 0.51 8.32
C ALA A 24 -7.09 1.63 8.29
N ASN A 25 -8.09 1.52 7.41
CA ASN A 25 -9.22 2.45 7.36
C ASN A 25 -10.05 2.46 8.66
N GLY A 26 -10.36 1.28 9.21
CA GLY A 26 -11.05 1.19 10.50
C GLY A 26 -10.24 1.79 11.66
N GLN A 27 -8.92 1.59 11.66
CA GLN A 27 -8.02 2.23 12.63
C GLN A 27 -8.01 3.75 12.46
N LEU A 28 -7.98 4.25 11.22
CA LEU A 28 -8.03 5.69 10.93
C LEU A 28 -9.34 6.32 11.41
N THR A 29 -10.47 5.66 11.20
CA THR A 29 -11.76 6.09 11.77
C THR A 29 -11.69 6.18 13.30
N GLY A 30 -11.01 5.24 13.95
CA GLY A 30 -10.76 5.26 15.39
C GLY A 30 -9.91 6.45 15.84
N VAL A 31 -8.83 6.77 15.10
CA VAL A 31 -7.97 7.93 15.38
C VAL A 31 -8.73 9.24 15.23
N ILE A 32 -9.53 9.40 14.18
CA ILE A 32 -10.35 10.61 13.98
C ILE A 32 -11.26 10.83 15.18
N ARG A 33 -11.98 9.77 15.58
CA ARG A 33 -12.85 9.82 16.76
C ARG A 33 -12.07 10.16 18.04
N LEU A 34 -10.90 9.55 18.24
CA LEU A 34 -10.05 9.83 19.39
C LEU A 34 -9.65 11.31 19.44
N ILE A 35 -9.36 11.93 18.30
CA ILE A 35 -9.04 13.36 18.22
C ILE A 35 -10.27 14.22 18.54
N ASP A 36 -11.42 13.90 17.95
CA ASP A 36 -12.68 14.63 18.17
C ASP A 36 -13.12 14.60 19.65
N GLU A 37 -12.84 13.50 20.35
CA GLU A 37 -13.14 13.31 21.77
C GLU A 37 -12.07 13.93 22.71
N GLY A 38 -11.04 14.61 22.17
CA GLY A 38 -9.98 15.24 22.96
C GLY A 38 -8.95 14.26 23.53
N GLY A 39 -8.69 13.15 22.81
CA GLY A 39 -7.79 12.08 23.21
C GLY A 39 -6.33 12.49 23.40
N ASN A 40 -5.58 11.65 24.09
CA ASN A 40 -4.19 11.93 24.44
C ASN A 40 -3.27 11.94 23.20
N CYS A 41 -2.40 12.95 23.11
CA CYS A 41 -1.44 13.10 22.02
C CYS A 41 -0.57 11.85 21.79
N ARG A 42 -0.12 11.18 22.86
CA ARG A 42 0.69 9.96 22.77
C ARG A 42 -0.07 8.83 22.08
N ASP A 43 -1.33 8.65 22.44
CA ASP A 43 -2.18 7.58 21.90
C ASP A 43 -2.48 7.83 20.42
N VAL A 44 -2.78 9.08 20.05
CA VAL A 44 -2.97 9.50 18.66
C VAL A 44 -1.72 9.21 17.82
N VAL A 45 -0.55 9.66 18.26
CA VAL A 45 0.71 9.43 17.53
C VAL A 45 1.02 7.94 17.40
N GLN A 46 0.79 7.16 18.46
CA GLN A 46 1.04 5.72 18.42
C GLN A 46 0.11 4.99 17.45
N GLN A 47 -1.17 5.37 17.39
CA GLN A 47 -2.12 4.80 16.44
C GLN A 47 -1.80 5.20 15.01
N ILE A 48 -1.44 6.47 14.75
CA ILE A 48 -1.00 6.92 13.43
C ILE A 48 0.23 6.13 12.97
N ALA A 49 1.22 5.93 13.83
CA ALA A 49 2.41 5.14 13.48
C ALA A 49 2.05 3.67 13.14
N ALA A 50 1.10 3.08 13.87
CA ALA A 50 0.61 1.73 13.57
C ALA A 50 -0.12 1.66 12.22
N ILE A 51 -0.92 2.68 11.89
CA ILE A 51 -1.62 2.80 10.61
C ILE A 51 -0.61 2.95 9.47
N SER A 52 0.36 3.86 9.59
CA SER A 52 1.41 4.06 8.59
C SER A 52 2.08 2.74 8.26
N LYS A 53 2.55 2.01 9.28
CA LYS A 53 3.18 0.69 9.09
C LYS A 53 2.26 -0.36 8.44
N ALA A 54 0.96 -0.28 8.68
CA ALA A 54 0.00 -1.18 8.04
C ALA A 54 -0.20 -0.84 6.55
N VAL A 55 -0.21 0.45 6.22
CA VAL A 55 -0.29 0.97 4.85
C VAL A 55 0.99 0.66 4.09
N ASP A 56 2.17 0.90 4.67
CA ASP A 56 3.48 0.60 4.04
C ASP A 56 3.57 -0.88 3.64
N ARG A 57 3.16 -1.77 4.54
CA ARG A 57 3.09 -3.22 4.26
C ARG A 57 2.12 -3.59 3.14
N ALA A 58 1.04 -2.84 2.96
CA ALA A 58 0.14 -3.02 1.84
C ALA A 58 0.78 -2.51 0.54
N GLY A 59 1.46 -1.35 0.58
CA GLY A 59 2.23 -0.78 -0.53
C GLY A 59 3.33 -1.72 -1.02
N TYR A 60 4.11 -2.31 -0.11
CA TYR A 60 5.13 -3.30 -0.50
C TYR A 60 4.54 -4.53 -1.19
N LEU A 61 3.34 -4.97 -0.77
CA LEU A 61 2.67 -6.11 -1.41
C LEU A 61 2.15 -5.74 -2.81
N VAL A 62 1.70 -4.50 -3.00
CA VAL A 62 1.32 -3.97 -4.32
C VAL A 62 2.54 -3.96 -5.24
N ILE A 63 3.65 -3.35 -4.81
CA ILE A 63 4.89 -3.29 -5.60
C ILE A 63 5.41 -4.68 -5.92
N ALA A 64 5.50 -5.58 -4.93
CA ALA A 64 5.96 -6.95 -5.17
C ALA A 64 5.05 -7.73 -6.13
N THR A 65 3.78 -7.37 -6.24
CA THR A 65 2.86 -7.95 -7.22
C THR A 65 3.09 -7.35 -8.59
N ALA A 66 3.20 -6.02 -8.69
CA ALA A 66 3.51 -5.32 -9.93
C ALA A 66 4.87 -5.74 -10.53
N MET A 67 5.91 -5.91 -9.70
CA MET A 67 7.22 -6.40 -10.14
C MET A 67 7.14 -7.82 -10.70
N ARG A 68 6.37 -8.71 -10.07
CA ARG A 68 6.15 -10.08 -10.60
C ARG A 68 5.41 -10.03 -11.94
N GLU A 69 4.41 -9.17 -12.07
CA GLU A 69 3.66 -9.01 -13.32
C GLU A 69 4.55 -8.46 -14.44
N CYS A 70 5.38 -7.44 -14.19
CA CYS A 70 6.31 -6.91 -15.20
C CYS A 70 7.37 -7.94 -15.63
N VAL A 71 7.95 -8.70 -14.69
CA VAL A 71 8.93 -9.76 -15.03
C VAL A 71 8.29 -10.89 -15.86
N LEU A 72 6.99 -11.12 -15.69
CA LEU A 72 6.24 -12.15 -16.42
C LEU A 72 5.59 -11.62 -17.70
N SER A 73 5.55 -10.30 -17.90
CA SER A 73 4.99 -9.66 -19.08
C SER A 73 5.98 -9.64 -20.25
N GLU A 74 5.46 -9.59 -21.48
CA GLU A 74 6.26 -9.43 -22.69
C GLU A 74 6.90 -8.02 -22.80
N ASP A 75 6.47 -7.07 -21.95
CA ASP A 75 6.95 -5.69 -21.89
C ASP A 75 7.96 -5.48 -20.73
N ASP A 76 9.02 -6.30 -20.71
CA ASP A 76 10.18 -6.16 -19.81
C ASP A 76 11.11 -5.02 -20.26
N SER A 77 10.54 -3.84 -20.48
CA SER A 77 11.31 -2.67 -20.92
C SER A 77 12.12 -2.08 -19.76
N ALA A 78 13.28 -1.51 -20.09
CA ALA A 78 14.11 -0.79 -19.12
C ALA A 78 13.40 0.44 -18.51
N GLU A 79 12.34 0.93 -19.15
CA GLU A 79 11.51 2.04 -18.66
C GLU A 79 10.56 1.57 -17.56
N SER A 80 9.86 0.44 -17.79
CA SER A 80 8.98 -0.21 -16.81
C SER A 80 9.74 -0.60 -15.53
N GLN A 81 10.97 -1.12 -15.66
CA GLN A 81 11.82 -1.45 -14.52
C GLN A 81 12.21 -0.21 -13.69
N LYS A 82 12.56 0.91 -14.35
CA LYS A 82 12.89 2.17 -13.68
C LYS A 82 11.69 2.79 -12.96
N GLU A 83 10.50 2.69 -13.55
CA GLU A 83 9.29 3.20 -12.93
C GLU A 83 8.94 2.42 -11.65
N LEU A 84 9.07 1.10 -11.68
CA LEU A 84 8.92 0.26 -10.49
C LEU A 84 9.97 0.55 -9.41
N GLU A 85 11.23 0.72 -9.80
CA GLU A 85 12.31 1.11 -8.87
C GLU A 85 11.99 2.44 -8.18
N LYS A 86 11.52 3.44 -8.94
CA LYS A 86 11.12 4.75 -8.41
C LYS A 86 9.96 4.63 -7.42
N ILE A 87 8.95 3.82 -7.73
CA ILE A 87 7.81 3.59 -6.82
C ILE A 87 8.29 2.89 -5.54
N PHE A 88 9.17 1.88 -5.65
CA PHE A 88 9.74 1.19 -4.50
C PHE A 88 10.51 2.13 -3.56
N LEU A 89 11.39 2.97 -4.12
CA LEU A 89 12.19 3.93 -3.35
C LEU A 89 11.35 5.02 -2.66
N SER A 90 10.12 5.29 -3.14
CA SER A 90 9.20 6.24 -2.50
C SER A 90 8.54 5.72 -1.22
N LEU A 91 8.61 4.40 -0.99
CA LEU A 91 8.02 3.69 0.14
C LEU A 91 9.08 3.18 1.14
N ALA A 92 10.36 3.44 0.88
CA ALA A 92 11.51 3.08 1.73
C ALA A 92 11.93 4.26 2.62
#